data_AF-A0AAV2MDW1-F1
#
_entry.id   AF-A0AAV2MDW1-F1
#
_cell.length_a   1.000
_cell.length_b   1.000
_cell.length_c   1.000
_cell.angle_alpha   90.00
_cell.angle_beta   90.00
_cell.angle_gamma   90.00
#
_symmetry.space_group_name_H-M   'P 1'
#
loop_
_entity.id
_entity.type
_entity.pdbx_description
1 polymer ?
#
loop_
_entity_poly.entity_id
_entity_poly.type
_entity_poly.pdbx_seq_one_letter_code
_entity_poly.pdbx_strand_id
1 'polypeptide(L)'
;MEVMENSRISMQCRVAFVLPKDFVAVWRFAQKLNTQQVEEFKEVTAGADLVFTIPSTSPQDQGMYQCEVFSEKRSIVRLYHHLSVSPQVEVGHSQLQEVFDLTLASGGSLLPVNLTSPFGPHGPVFSVLLGACVSAVLLLLLLSIGTVYAVSKSAVRGDVEPDADQESST
;
A
#
# COMPACT_ATOMS: atom_id res chain seq x y z
N MET A 1 17.78 26.03 -3.49
CA MET A 1 16.94 26.57 -2.41
C MET A 1 16.01 25.47 -1.99
N GLU A 2 15.93 25.23 -0.68
CA GLU A 2 15.07 24.20 -0.12
C GLU A 2 13.91 24.88 0.61
N VAL A 3 12.69 24.45 0.32
CA VAL A 3 11.47 25.08 0.83
C VAL A 3 10.47 24.00 1.20
N MET A 4 9.63 24.28 2.20
CA MET A 4 8.56 23.35 2.58
C MET A 4 7.40 23.43 1.59
N GLU A 5 6.63 22.37 1.43
CA GLU A 5 5.34 22.37 0.73
C GLU A 5 4.36 23.40 1.35
N ASN A 6 3.39 23.87 0.57
CA ASN A 6 2.40 24.88 0.94
C ASN A 6 2.98 26.25 1.33
N SER A 7 4.27 26.48 1.06
CA SER A 7 4.93 27.76 1.33
C SER A 7 4.91 28.67 0.10
N ARG A 8 4.86 29.97 0.33
CA ARG A 8 5.05 30.97 -0.73
C ARG A 8 6.52 31.25 -0.92
N ILE A 9 6.99 31.23 -2.17
CA ILE A 9 8.38 31.51 -2.51
C ILE A 9 8.49 32.50 -3.67
N SER A 10 9.59 33.22 -3.74
CA SER A 10 9.89 34.13 -4.85
C SER A 10 11.36 34.03 -5.27
N MET A 11 11.59 33.84 -6.56
CA MET A 11 12.91 33.88 -7.20
C MET A 11 13.09 35.20 -7.90
N GLN A 12 14.31 35.72 -7.93
CA GLN A 12 14.59 37.04 -8.47
C GLN A 12 15.71 37.00 -9.50
N CYS A 13 15.46 37.62 -10.65
CA CYS A 13 16.44 37.85 -11.70
C CYS A 13 17.22 39.15 -11.45
N ARG A 14 17.87 39.25 -10.28
CA ARG A 14 18.62 40.46 -9.89
C ARG A 14 19.97 40.52 -10.57
N VAL A 15 20.34 41.70 -11.04
CA VAL A 15 21.67 42.00 -11.57
C VAL A 15 22.25 43.27 -10.97
N ALA A 16 23.58 43.39 -11.00
CA ALA A 16 24.32 44.51 -10.41
C ALA A 16 24.39 45.75 -11.31
N PHE A 17 23.68 45.76 -12.44
CA PHE A 17 23.65 46.86 -13.40
C PHE A 17 22.22 47.26 -13.73
N VAL A 18 22.06 48.48 -14.24
CA VAL A 18 20.76 49.01 -14.65
C VAL A 18 20.31 48.32 -15.93
N LEU A 19 19.11 47.75 -15.93
CA LEU A 19 18.51 47.14 -17.12
C LEU A 19 17.98 48.21 -18.09
N PRO A 20 18.07 48.01 -19.42
CA PRO A 20 17.43 48.85 -20.43
C PRO A 20 15.92 48.94 -20.20
N LYS A 21 15.23 49.98 -20.70
CA LYS A 21 13.77 50.15 -20.47
C LYS A 21 12.90 49.15 -21.23
N ASP A 22 13.41 48.63 -22.33
CA ASP A 22 12.77 47.73 -23.28
C ASP A 22 13.11 46.25 -23.02
N PHE A 23 13.64 45.94 -21.84
CA PHE A 23 14.01 44.57 -21.52
C PHE A 23 12.80 43.64 -21.44
N VAL A 24 13.04 42.37 -21.73
CA VAL A 24 12.08 41.28 -21.50
C VAL A 24 12.74 40.20 -20.68
N ALA A 25 12.20 39.93 -19.50
CA ALA A 25 12.53 38.77 -18.68
C ALA A 25 11.68 37.58 -19.09
N VAL A 26 12.33 36.47 -19.40
CA VAL A 26 11.72 35.18 -19.72
C VAL A 26 12.08 34.19 -18.62
N TRP A 27 11.06 33.62 -17.99
CA TRP A 27 11.23 32.55 -17.02
C TRP A 27 10.94 31.22 -17.68
N ARG A 28 11.79 30.24 -17.39
CA ARG A 28 11.64 28.87 -17.86
C ARG A 28 11.82 27.87 -16.73
N PHE A 29 11.21 26.71 -16.87
CA PHE A 29 11.22 25.65 -15.87
C PHE A 29 11.55 24.29 -16.50
N ALA A 30 12.47 23.57 -15.86
CA ALA A 30 12.81 22.18 -16.13
C ALA A 30 12.39 21.33 -14.92
N GLN A 31 11.27 20.63 -15.06
CA GLN A 31 10.64 19.90 -13.96
C GLN A 31 11.45 18.69 -13.53
N LYS A 32 11.70 18.54 -12.22
CA LYS A 32 12.43 17.43 -11.59
C LYS A 32 13.84 17.19 -12.13
N LEU A 33 14.37 18.12 -12.91
CA LEU A 33 15.70 18.06 -13.48
C LEU A 33 16.59 19.09 -12.81
N ASN A 34 17.84 18.70 -12.54
CA ASN A 34 18.92 19.61 -12.19
C ASN A 34 19.84 19.75 -13.40
N THR A 35 19.48 20.65 -14.33
CA THR A 35 20.17 20.83 -15.61
C THR A 35 20.36 22.31 -15.92
N GLN A 36 21.32 22.60 -16.81
CA GLN A 36 21.52 23.90 -17.44
C GLN A 36 21.42 23.83 -18.97
N GLN A 37 21.04 22.66 -19.52
CA GLN A 37 20.77 22.48 -20.95
C GLN A 37 19.49 23.21 -21.32
N VAL A 38 19.55 24.14 -22.25
CA VAL A 38 18.46 25.10 -22.54
C VAL A 38 17.23 24.39 -23.11
N GLU A 39 17.44 23.29 -23.81
CA GLU A 39 16.44 22.50 -24.54
C GLU A 39 15.45 21.81 -23.60
N GLU A 40 15.86 21.54 -22.36
CA GLU A 40 15.04 20.91 -21.32
C GLU A 40 14.07 21.89 -20.64
N PHE A 41 14.30 23.20 -20.82
CA PHE A 41 13.51 24.24 -20.18
C PHE A 41 12.29 24.61 -21.02
N LYS A 42 11.12 24.66 -20.36
CA LYS A 42 9.88 25.18 -20.96
C LYS A 42 9.61 26.59 -20.46
N GLU A 43 9.27 27.49 -21.37
CA GLU A 43 8.84 28.84 -21.00
C GLU A 43 7.58 28.79 -20.15
N VAL A 44 7.58 29.52 -19.04
CA VAL A 44 6.45 29.62 -18.11
C VAL A 44 5.86 31.03 -18.07
N THR A 45 6.70 32.06 -18.17
CA THR A 45 6.26 33.47 -18.27
C THR A 45 7.27 34.29 -19.06
N ALA A 46 6.79 35.36 -19.70
CA ALA A 46 7.62 36.35 -20.37
C ALA A 46 7.01 37.75 -20.15
N GLY A 47 7.84 38.75 -19.84
CA GLY A 47 7.37 40.11 -19.57
C GLY A 47 8.44 40.99 -18.93
N ALA A 48 8.03 42.02 -18.19
CA ALA A 48 8.95 42.91 -17.47
C ALA A 48 9.25 42.44 -16.03
N ASP A 49 8.63 41.35 -15.58
CA ASP A 49 8.73 40.90 -14.19
C ASP A 49 10.04 40.13 -13.92
N LEU A 50 10.91 40.77 -13.14
CA LEU A 50 12.15 40.17 -12.65
C LEU A 50 11.95 39.24 -11.46
N VAL A 51 10.71 39.03 -11.02
CA VAL A 51 10.38 38.18 -9.87
C VAL A 51 9.38 37.13 -10.31
N PHE A 52 9.73 35.86 -10.09
CA PHE A 52 8.81 34.73 -10.28
C PHE A 52 8.36 34.23 -8.91
N THR A 53 7.05 34.15 -8.69
CA THR A 53 6.47 33.75 -7.40
C THR A 53 5.66 32.48 -7.54
N ILE A 54 5.90 31.53 -6.66
CA ILE A 54 5.03 30.36 -6.47
C ILE A 54 4.22 30.63 -5.19
N PRO A 55 2.90 30.80 -5.27
CA PRO A 55 2.09 31.21 -4.14
C PRO A 55 1.96 30.10 -3.08
N SER A 56 1.98 28.84 -3.51
CA SER A 56 1.92 27.66 -2.66
C SER A 56 2.69 26.53 -3.35
N THR A 57 3.82 26.15 -2.77
CA THR A 57 4.72 25.12 -3.32
C THR A 57 4.13 23.72 -3.21
N SER A 58 4.45 22.89 -4.21
CA SER A 58 4.13 21.48 -4.27
C SER A 58 5.36 20.67 -4.74
N PRO A 59 5.37 19.34 -4.56
CA PRO A 59 6.45 18.49 -5.08
C PRO A 59 6.65 18.58 -6.61
N GLN A 60 5.65 19.06 -7.36
CA GLN A 60 5.74 19.22 -8.81
C GLN A 60 6.53 20.47 -9.22
N ASP A 61 6.68 21.44 -8.30
CA ASP A 61 7.48 22.65 -8.51
C ASP A 61 8.98 22.40 -8.31
N GLN A 62 9.35 21.21 -7.82
CA GLN A 62 10.76 20.83 -7.73
C GLN A 62 11.41 20.77 -9.12
N GLY A 63 12.60 21.39 -9.25
CA GLY A 63 13.36 21.39 -10.49
C GLY A 63 14.26 22.61 -10.63
N MET A 64 14.61 22.93 -11.88
CA MET A 64 15.42 24.09 -12.21
C MET A 64 14.58 25.18 -12.84
N TYR A 65 14.69 26.39 -12.30
CA TYR A 65 14.15 27.60 -12.89
C TYR A 65 15.28 28.41 -13.51
N GLN A 66 15.05 28.91 -14.70
CA GLN A 66 15.96 29.81 -15.40
C GLN A 66 15.25 31.14 -15.59
N CYS A 67 15.92 32.24 -15.26
CA CYS A 67 15.53 33.55 -15.74
C CYS A 67 16.53 34.00 -16.80
N GLU A 68 16.01 34.55 -17.89
CA GLU A 68 16.82 35.13 -18.95
C GLU A 68 16.29 36.50 -19.32
N VAL A 69 17.14 37.52 -19.29
CA VAL A 69 16.77 38.88 -19.67
C VAL A 69 17.32 39.17 -21.06
N PHE A 70 16.43 39.63 -21.93
CA PHE A 70 16.73 40.05 -23.28
C PHE A 70 16.62 41.57 -23.41
N SER A 71 17.51 42.17 -24.20
CA SER A 71 17.39 43.54 -24.72
C SER A 71 17.72 43.49 -26.21
N GLU A 72 16.89 44.08 -27.06
CA GLU A 72 17.05 44.05 -28.52
C GLU A 72 17.29 42.63 -29.09
N LYS A 73 16.58 41.62 -28.55
CA LYS A 73 16.72 40.19 -28.90
C LYS A 73 18.06 39.54 -28.50
N ARG A 74 18.91 40.23 -27.76
CA ARG A 74 20.17 39.70 -27.20
C ARG A 74 19.97 39.33 -25.75
N SER A 75 20.41 38.13 -25.38
CA SER A 75 20.47 37.72 -23.97
C SER A 75 21.59 38.50 -23.28
N ILE A 76 21.23 39.21 -22.21
CA ILE A 76 22.15 40.02 -21.40
C ILE A 76 22.29 39.50 -19.96
N VAL A 77 21.37 38.66 -19.52
CA VAL A 77 21.38 38.01 -18.21
C VAL A 77 20.85 36.60 -18.36
N ARG A 78 21.50 35.62 -17.74
CA ARG A 78 20.94 34.27 -17.57
C ARG A 78 21.31 33.75 -16.18
N LEU A 79 20.32 33.54 -15.34
CA LEU A 79 20.50 33.00 -13.98
C LEU A 79 19.67 31.75 -13.79
N TYR A 80 20.11 30.91 -12.85
CA TYR A 80 19.52 29.62 -12.58
C TYR A 80 19.23 29.47 -11.08
N HIS A 81 18.07 28.89 -10.77
CA HIS A 81 17.62 28.63 -9.41
C HIS A 81 17.16 27.17 -9.31
N HIS A 82 17.86 26.38 -8.51
CA HIS A 82 17.42 25.03 -8.16
C HIS A 82 16.41 25.10 -7.01
N LEU A 83 15.22 24.54 -7.20
CA LEU A 83 14.18 24.42 -6.19
C LEU A 83 14.03 22.98 -5.74
N SER A 84 14.17 22.76 -4.44
CA SER A 84 13.84 21.50 -3.76
C SER A 84 12.67 21.73 -2.82
N VAL A 85 11.63 20.89 -2.90
CA VAL A 85 10.42 21.04 -2.09
C VAL A 85 10.33 19.86 -1.13
N SER A 86 10.40 20.14 0.16
CA SER A 86 10.31 19.15 1.23
C SER A 86 8.84 19.01 1.65
N PRO A 87 8.28 17.79 1.74
CA PRO A 87 6.88 17.57 2.08
C PRO A 87 6.59 18.13 3.48
N GLN A 88 5.42 18.72 3.64
CA GLN A 88 4.99 19.18 4.96
C GLN A 88 4.60 17.95 5.79
N VAL A 89 5.41 17.61 6.80
CA VAL A 89 5.03 16.58 7.76
C VAL A 89 3.93 17.17 8.63
N GLU A 90 2.69 16.75 8.40
CA GLU A 90 1.56 17.06 9.27
C GLU A 90 1.88 16.57 10.70
N VAL A 91 2.28 17.50 11.56
CA VAL A 91 2.74 17.26 12.94
C VAL A 91 1.70 16.49 13.77
N GLY A 92 0.44 16.46 13.34
CA GLY A 92 -0.62 15.67 13.98
C GLY A 92 -0.43 14.14 13.86
N HIS A 93 0.14 13.64 12.76
CA HIS A 93 0.39 12.21 12.60
C HIS A 93 1.75 11.79 13.17
N SER A 94 2.75 12.67 13.15
CA SER A 94 4.07 12.37 13.71
C SER A 94 4.04 12.30 15.24
N GLN A 95 3.27 13.17 15.91
CA GLN A 95 3.12 13.09 17.38
C GLN A 95 2.40 11.83 17.83
N LEU A 96 1.38 11.38 17.09
CA LEU A 96 0.67 10.13 17.40
C LEU A 96 1.57 8.91 17.20
N GLN A 97 2.42 8.94 16.17
CA GLN A 97 3.39 7.89 15.92
C GLN A 97 4.54 7.91 16.93
N GLU A 98 4.98 9.09 17.37
CA GLU A 98 5.95 9.26 18.46
C GLU A 98 5.39 8.78 19.81
N VAL A 99 4.13 9.11 20.14
CA VAL A 99 3.45 8.59 21.34
C VAL A 99 3.28 7.08 21.25
N PHE A 100 2.89 6.55 20.09
CA PHE A 100 2.78 5.11 19.87
C PHE A 100 4.14 4.43 20.04
N ASP A 101 5.20 4.95 19.42
CA ASP A 101 6.56 4.43 19.57
C ASP A 101 7.09 4.58 21.00
N LEU A 102 6.74 5.64 21.73
CA LEU A 102 7.06 5.81 23.14
C LEU A 102 6.35 4.75 23.99
N THR A 103 5.09 4.43 23.66
CA THR A 103 4.35 3.34 24.33
C THR A 103 4.89 1.96 24.00
N LEU A 104 5.43 1.76 22.78
CA LEU A 104 6.13 0.52 22.40
C LEU A 104 7.51 0.41 23.09
N ALA A 105 8.27 1.50 23.14
CA ALA A 105 9.63 1.56 23.68
C ALA A 105 9.67 1.53 25.21
N SER A 106 8.63 2.05 25.89
CA SER A 106 8.46 1.99 27.35
C SER A 106 8.28 0.56 27.88
N GLY A 107 8.44 -0.46 27.05
CA GLY A 107 8.43 -1.83 27.50
C GLY A 107 7.10 -2.12 28.18
N GLY A 108 6.03 -2.07 27.39
CA GLY A 108 4.95 -3.01 27.61
C GLY A 108 5.56 -4.39 27.53
N SER A 109 6.09 -4.87 28.67
CA SER A 109 6.27 -6.30 28.90
C SER A 109 4.85 -6.84 28.89
N LEU A 110 4.36 -7.09 27.67
CA LEU A 110 3.62 -8.30 27.41
C LEU A 110 4.62 -9.40 27.75
N LEU A 111 4.74 -9.68 29.06
CA LEU A 111 4.76 -11.06 29.49
C LEU A 111 3.78 -11.79 28.55
N PRO A 112 4.09 -13.01 28.12
CA PRO A 112 3.02 -13.89 27.73
C PRO A 112 2.17 -14.05 28.99
N VAL A 113 1.27 -13.09 29.26
CA VAL A 113 -0.03 -13.42 29.77
C VAL A 113 -0.43 -14.50 28.81
N ASN A 114 -0.50 -15.72 29.34
CA ASN A 114 -1.24 -16.80 28.74
C ASN A 114 -2.68 -16.29 28.57
N LEU A 115 -2.88 -15.40 27.61
CA LEU A 115 -4.13 -15.17 26.93
C LEU A 115 -4.25 -16.43 26.09
N THR A 116 -4.70 -17.47 26.77
CA THR A 116 -5.78 -18.31 26.32
C THR A 116 -6.90 -17.38 25.77
N SER A 117 -6.64 -16.75 24.62
CA SER A 117 -7.66 -16.08 23.82
C SER A 117 -8.47 -17.20 23.18
N PRO A 118 -9.78 -17.30 23.42
CA PRO A 118 -10.62 -18.37 22.91
C PRO A 118 -10.87 -18.29 21.39
N PHE A 119 -10.26 -17.33 20.69
CA PHE A 119 -10.61 -16.98 19.31
C PHE A 119 -9.38 -17.01 18.40
N GLY A 120 -8.83 -18.21 18.20
CA GLY A 120 -8.16 -18.54 16.93
C GLY A 120 -9.21 -18.76 15.82
N PRO A 121 -8.83 -18.84 14.53
CA PRO A 121 -9.76 -18.97 13.39
C PRO A 121 -10.55 -20.30 13.37
N HIS A 122 -10.28 -21.17 14.34
CA HIS A 122 -10.88 -22.48 14.50
C HIS A 122 -11.35 -22.61 15.95
N GLY A 123 -12.44 -21.92 16.28
CA GLY A 123 -13.07 -22.04 17.58
C GLY A 123 -13.48 -23.49 17.90
N PRO A 124 -13.76 -23.82 19.18
CA PRO A 124 -14.09 -25.18 19.62
C PRO A 124 -15.31 -25.76 18.89
N VAL A 125 -16.16 -24.90 18.32
CA VAL A 125 -17.32 -25.29 17.52
C VAL A 125 -16.92 -26.02 16.23
N PHE A 126 -15.84 -25.61 15.56
CA PHE A 126 -15.38 -26.22 14.32
C PHE A 126 -14.71 -27.58 14.55
N SER A 127 -13.92 -27.70 15.61
CA SER A 127 -13.34 -28.99 16.03
C SER A 127 -14.39 -30.01 16.49
N VAL A 128 -15.42 -29.57 17.22
CA VAL A 128 -16.52 -30.45 17.64
C VAL A 128 -17.35 -30.90 16.43
N LEU A 129 -17.62 -29.99 15.48
CA LEU A 129 -18.37 -30.32 14.27
C LEU A 129 -17.62 -31.31 13.38
N LEU A 130 -16.31 -31.10 13.17
CA LEU A 130 -15.44 -32.04 12.46
C LEU A 130 -15.40 -33.41 13.14
N GLY A 131 -15.25 -33.45 14.46
CA GLY A 131 -15.29 -34.70 15.23
C GLY A 131 -16.62 -35.45 15.07
N ALA A 132 -17.74 -34.73 15.16
CA ALA A 132 -19.07 -35.30 14.94
C ALA A 132 -19.24 -35.83 13.52
N CYS A 133 -18.84 -35.07 12.49
CA CYS A 133 -18.92 -35.49 11.09
C CYS A 133 -18.07 -36.73 10.81
N VAL A 134 -16.83 -36.77 11.30
CA VAL A 134 -15.95 -37.94 11.11
C VAL A 134 -16.54 -39.18 11.79
N SER A 135 -17.10 -39.03 13.00
CA SER A 135 -17.75 -40.14 13.71
C SER A 135 -18.99 -40.66 12.97
N ALA A 136 -19.82 -39.78 12.40
CA ALA A 136 -21.00 -40.17 11.65
C ALA A 136 -20.64 -40.91 10.36
N VAL A 137 -19.62 -40.43 9.62
CA VAL A 137 -19.13 -41.11 8.41
C VAL A 137 -18.55 -42.48 8.76
N LEU A 138 -17.79 -42.60 9.86
CA LEU A 138 -17.25 -43.88 10.30
C LEU A 138 -18.35 -44.89 10.66
N LEU A 139 -19.39 -44.45 11.38
CA LEU A 139 -20.54 -45.30 11.70
C LEU A 139 -21.29 -45.75 10.46
N LEU A 140 -21.50 -44.86 9.48
CA LEU A 140 -22.14 -45.21 8.21
C LEU A 140 -21.31 -46.23 7.43
N LEU A 141 -19.98 -46.11 7.42
CA LEU A 141 -19.08 -47.09 6.81
C LEU A 141 -19.13 -48.45 7.53
N LEU A 142 -19.13 -48.45 8.86
CA LEU A 142 -19.24 -49.70 9.62
C LEU A 142 -20.59 -50.38 9.40
N LEU A 143 -21.68 -49.61 9.29
CA LEU A 143 -23.00 -50.14 8.97
C LEU A 143 -23.07 -50.70 7.55
N SER A 144 -22.48 -50.03 6.56
CA SER A 144 -22.47 -50.52 5.17
C SER A 144 -21.60 -51.78 5.02
N ILE A 145 -20.46 -51.84 5.70
CA ILE A 145 -19.62 -53.04 5.73
C ILE A 145 -20.36 -54.17 6.48
N GLY A 146 -21.03 -53.86 7.58
CA GLY A 146 -21.82 -54.81 8.36
C GLY A 146 -23.00 -55.39 7.56
N THR A 147 -23.72 -54.58 6.78
CA THR A 147 -24.81 -55.04 5.92
C THR A 147 -24.28 -55.88 4.77
N VAL A 148 -23.19 -55.48 4.11
CA VAL A 148 -22.56 -56.30 3.06
C VAL A 148 -22.06 -57.63 3.64
N TYR A 149 -21.47 -57.62 4.83
CA TYR A 149 -21.02 -58.85 5.50
C TYR A 149 -22.20 -59.75 5.88
N ALA A 150 -23.29 -59.19 6.43
CA ALA A 150 -24.50 -59.95 6.74
C ALA A 150 -25.16 -60.53 5.48
N VAL A 151 -25.27 -59.73 4.41
CA VAL A 151 -25.81 -60.15 3.10
C VAL A 151 -24.95 -61.25 2.49
N SER A 152 -23.63 -61.10 2.50
CA SER A 152 -22.70 -62.13 2.01
C SER A 152 -22.81 -63.42 2.83
N LYS A 153 -23.01 -63.33 4.15
CA LYS A 153 -23.24 -64.48 5.02
C LYS A 153 -24.59 -65.15 4.77
N SER A 154 -25.65 -64.39 4.51
CA SER A 154 -26.96 -64.95 4.10
C SER A 154 -26.95 -65.52 2.68
N ALA A 155 -26.15 -64.97 1.77
CA ALA A 155 -25.94 -65.52 0.44
C ALA A 155 -25.15 -66.84 0.48
N VAL A 156 -24.19 -66.97 1.42
CA VAL A 156 -23.46 -68.22 1.69
C VAL A 156 -24.31 -69.24 2.46
N ARG A 157 -25.36 -68.80 3.17
CA ARG A 157 -26.30 -69.69 3.90
C ARG A 157 -27.55 -70.07 3.08
N GLY A 158 -27.71 -69.52 1.88
CA GLY A 158 -28.87 -69.75 1.00
C GLY A 158 -28.84 -71.06 0.19
N ASP A 159 -27.73 -71.81 0.22
CA ASP A 159 -27.59 -73.12 -0.44
C ASP A 159 -27.36 -74.24 0.58
N VAL A 160 -28.23 -74.39 1.59
CA VAL A 160 -28.46 -75.69 2.27
C VAL A 160 -29.90 -75.71 2.80
N GLU A 161 -30.85 -76.13 1.96
CA GLU A 161 -32.12 -76.70 2.41
C GLU A 161 -31.85 -78.18 2.77
N PRO A 162 -32.23 -78.63 3.99
CA PRO A 162 -32.06 -80.01 4.42
C PRO A 162 -33.09 -80.94 3.79
N ASP A 163 -32.63 -82.14 3.47
CA ASP A 163 -33.44 -83.28 3.04
C ASP A 163 -34.54 -83.58 4.05
N ALA A 164 -35.70 -83.93 3.51
CA ALA A 164 -36.89 -84.27 4.24
C ALA A 164 -36.73 -85.61 4.97
N ASP A 165 -37.48 -85.73 6.06
CA ASP A 165 -38.17 -86.95 6.54
C ASP A 165 -37.94 -87.22 8.04
N GLN A 166 -38.95 -86.89 8.86
CA GLN A 166 -39.63 -87.92 9.65
C GLN A 166 -41.04 -87.51 10.09
N GLU A 167 -41.99 -88.07 9.34
CA GLU A 167 -43.33 -88.61 9.63
C GLU A 167 -43.87 -88.66 11.08
N SER A 168 -45.19 -88.41 11.21
CA SER A 168 -46.03 -88.89 12.32
C SER A 168 -47.28 -89.59 11.81
N SER A 169 -47.30 -90.91 12.04
CA SER A 169 -48.41 -91.83 12.32
C SER A 169 -49.32 -92.33 11.19
N THR A 170 -49.14 -93.61 10.83
CA THR A 170 -50.01 -94.68 11.34
C THR A 170 -49.19 -95.94 11.66
#